data_AF-A0A1L9UKZ8-F1
#
_entry.id   AF-A0A1L9UKZ8-F1
#
_cell.length_a   1.000
_cell.length_b   1.000
_cell.length_c   1.000
_cell.angle_alpha   90.00
_cell.angle_beta   90.00
_cell.angle_gamma   90.00
#
_symmetry.space_group_name_H-M   'P 1'
#
loop_
_entity.id
_entity.type
_entity.pdbx_description
1 polymer ?
#
loop_
_entity_poly.entity_id
_entity_poly.type
_entity_poly.pdbx_seq_one_letter_code
_entity_poly.pdbx_strand_id
1 'polypeptide(L)'
;MPARKRTSTEMEPVIATGADKENQPVTEAPPPTGDTQKSCDEIRQEIRDFIASGQMSANEFQRAIDVSPRSYSEFLNQQGVKGARSATYKNALKFFQGRSGGTVVPLAVTQPAATTAGNAPKRTKKNQQPSAAAVDLSDIHLDGEEDGNVPIFDTCDVVRRKIRAHLRKPGVTQAGFMREASKAAYPQGTKKLNASSFGEFLKKKGPNAGSQGAVFYAAYVYFEKLRLKNGKPKDAFRLEMEKIWPNGFELDHAANGRFWCGPNKRPWVDKYGLVHFS
;
A
#
# COMPACT_ATOMS: atom_id res chain seq x y z
N MET A 1 58.72 26.84 -7.05
CA MET A 1 58.40 28.18 -7.59
C MET A 1 56.89 28.28 -7.80
N PRO A 2 56.25 29.43 -7.53
CA PRO A 2 55.32 29.54 -6.40
C PRO A 2 53.85 29.74 -6.79
N ALA A 3 52.98 29.54 -5.80
CA ALA A 3 51.62 30.05 -5.75
C ALA A 3 51.59 31.59 -5.86
N ARG A 4 50.57 32.12 -6.54
CA ARG A 4 50.16 33.53 -6.40
C ARG A 4 48.67 33.63 -6.09
N LYS A 5 48.41 34.00 -4.83
CA LYS A 5 47.21 34.73 -4.38
C LYS A 5 47.25 36.16 -4.93
N ARG A 6 46.05 36.74 -5.10
CA ARG A 6 45.61 38.12 -4.76
C ARG A 6 44.51 38.54 -5.74
N THR A 7 43.52 39.37 -5.44
CA THR A 7 42.86 39.90 -4.23
C THR A 7 41.74 40.79 -4.80
N SER A 8 40.62 40.85 -4.06
CA SER A 8 39.48 41.77 -4.08
C SER A 8 39.56 43.08 -4.89
N THR A 9 38.40 43.48 -5.43
CA THR A 9 37.84 44.82 -5.20
C THR A 9 36.30 44.73 -5.14
N GLU A 10 35.74 45.16 -4.02
CA GLU A 10 34.32 45.44 -3.77
C GLU A 10 33.89 46.71 -4.52
N MET A 11 32.60 46.80 -4.87
CA MET A 11 31.83 48.05 -4.77
C MET A 11 30.32 47.74 -4.88
N GLU A 12 29.63 47.86 -3.75
CA GLU A 12 28.17 48.03 -3.63
C GLU A 12 27.75 49.51 -3.90
N PRO A 13 26.50 49.95 -3.62
CA PRO A 13 25.21 49.56 -4.20
C PRO A 13 24.40 50.79 -4.66
N VAL A 14 23.34 50.60 -5.46
CA VAL A 14 22.30 51.65 -5.67
C VAL A 14 20.90 51.07 -5.53
N ILE A 15 20.37 51.23 -4.31
CA ILE A 15 19.05 51.73 -3.89
C ILE A 15 18.00 51.98 -4.99
N ALA A 16 16.78 51.47 -4.80
CA ALA A 16 15.49 52.22 -4.76
C ALA A 16 14.32 51.32 -5.22
N THR A 17 13.47 50.89 -4.27
CA THR A 17 12.13 51.42 -3.94
C THR A 17 10.98 50.79 -4.73
N GLY A 18 9.92 50.39 -4.01
CA GLY A 18 8.55 50.47 -4.52
C GLY A 18 7.71 49.23 -4.29
N ALA A 19 6.78 49.36 -3.35
CA ALA A 19 5.80 48.36 -2.93
C ALA A 19 4.44 48.53 -3.63
N ASP A 20 3.63 47.47 -3.54
CA ASP A 20 2.16 47.39 -3.49
C ASP A 20 1.30 47.98 -4.63
N LYS A 21 0.42 47.14 -5.19
CA LYS A 21 -1.04 47.33 -5.03
C LYS A 21 -1.92 46.18 -5.55
N GLU A 22 -2.98 46.02 -4.76
CA GLU A 22 -4.14 45.15 -4.77
C GLU A 22 -5.14 45.39 -5.92
N ASN A 23 -5.85 44.30 -6.27
CA ASN A 23 -7.29 44.17 -6.55
C ASN A 23 -7.95 44.62 -7.89
N GLN A 24 -8.52 43.61 -8.58
CA GLN A 24 -9.72 43.41 -9.45
C GLN A 24 -10.61 44.62 -9.90
N PRO A 25 -11.62 44.52 -10.81
CA PRO A 25 -12.18 43.40 -11.62
C PRO A 25 -12.43 43.77 -13.12
N VAL A 26 -12.74 42.81 -14.02
CA VAL A 26 -13.54 43.08 -15.24
C VAL A 26 -14.41 41.87 -15.61
N THR A 27 -15.72 42.13 -15.69
CA THR A 27 -16.83 41.29 -16.15
C THR A 27 -17.09 41.43 -17.66
N GLU A 28 -17.88 40.48 -18.21
CA GLU A 28 -18.69 40.57 -19.46
C GLU A 28 -17.98 40.16 -20.78
N ALA A 29 -18.45 39.29 -21.68
CA ALA A 29 -19.65 38.45 -21.88
C ALA A 29 -19.36 37.33 -22.96
N PRO A 30 -20.24 36.31 -23.14
CA PRO A 30 -19.97 35.03 -23.85
C PRO A 30 -20.44 34.99 -25.32
N PRO A 31 -20.01 34.00 -26.15
CA PRO A 31 -20.94 32.98 -26.71
C PRO A 31 -20.27 31.63 -27.11
N PRO A 32 -20.97 30.60 -27.65
CA PRO A 32 -22.41 30.30 -27.71
C PRO A 32 -22.79 28.94 -27.05
N THR A 33 -24.09 28.79 -26.83
CA THR A 33 -24.83 27.68 -26.21
C THR A 33 -24.82 26.36 -26.99
N GLY A 34 -24.59 25.26 -26.27
CA GLY A 34 -24.86 23.88 -26.68
C GLY A 34 -24.44 22.90 -25.58
N ASP A 35 -25.41 22.26 -24.92
CA ASP A 35 -25.29 21.29 -23.81
C ASP A 35 -24.76 21.84 -22.47
N THR A 36 -25.66 22.11 -21.53
CA THR A 36 -25.34 22.51 -20.15
C THR A 36 -24.75 21.32 -19.36
N GLN A 37 -23.52 20.91 -19.67
CA GLN A 37 -22.77 19.94 -18.87
C GLN A 37 -22.24 20.62 -17.62
N LYS A 38 -22.79 20.25 -16.46
CA LYS A 38 -22.32 20.70 -15.14
C LYS A 38 -20.81 20.49 -15.00
N SER A 39 -20.10 21.46 -14.43
CA SER A 39 -18.66 21.35 -14.24
C SER A 39 -18.29 20.23 -13.25
N CYS A 40 -17.03 19.77 -13.29
CA CYS A 40 -16.57 18.73 -12.35
C CYS A 40 -16.71 19.16 -10.89
N ASP A 41 -16.48 20.44 -10.59
CA ASP A 41 -16.62 20.97 -9.23
C ASP A 41 -18.09 21.06 -8.80
N GLU A 42 -19.00 21.44 -9.72
CA GLU A 42 -20.44 21.41 -9.46
C GLU A 42 -20.93 20.00 -9.14
N ILE A 43 -20.52 19.00 -9.91
CA ILE A 43 -20.89 17.60 -9.65
C ILE A 43 -20.30 17.12 -8.31
N ARG A 44 -19.07 17.52 -7.94
CA ARG A 44 -18.52 17.19 -6.62
C ARG A 44 -19.36 17.79 -5.50
N GLN A 45 -19.77 19.05 -5.64
CA GLN A 45 -20.57 19.72 -4.62
C GLN A 45 -21.94 19.09 -4.51
N GLU A 46 -22.60 18.81 -5.63
CA GLU A 46 -23.90 18.14 -5.67
C GLU A 46 -23.84 16.73 -5.05
N ILE A 47 -22.75 15.98 -5.26
CA ILE A 47 -22.52 14.72 -4.56
C ILE A 47 -22.42 14.94 -3.04
N ARG A 48 -21.64 15.93 -2.58
CA ARG A 48 -21.48 16.20 -1.14
C ARG A 48 -22.79 16.61 -0.49
N ASP A 49 -23.53 17.51 -1.13
CA ASP A 49 -24.83 17.98 -0.65
C ASP A 49 -25.87 16.85 -0.63
N PHE A 50 -25.85 16.00 -1.65
CA PHE A 50 -26.74 14.84 -1.73
C PHE A 50 -26.47 13.83 -0.60
N ILE A 51 -25.21 13.56 -0.28
CA ILE A 51 -24.87 12.70 0.87
C ILE A 51 -25.20 13.40 2.20
N ALA A 52 -24.94 14.71 2.31
CA ALA A 52 -25.25 15.50 3.50
C ALA A 52 -26.76 15.60 3.77
N SER A 53 -27.59 15.56 2.72
CA SER A 53 -29.05 15.54 2.83
C SER A 53 -29.60 14.26 3.48
N GLY A 54 -28.77 13.23 3.65
CA GLY A 54 -29.16 11.96 4.26
C GLY A 54 -30.09 11.09 3.40
N GLN A 55 -30.36 11.49 2.15
CA GLN A 55 -31.21 10.72 1.23
C GLN A 55 -30.58 9.39 0.81
N MET A 56 -29.25 9.30 0.77
CA MET A 56 -28.51 8.07 0.48
C MET A 56 -27.11 8.13 1.10
N SER A 57 -26.59 6.99 1.56
CA SER A 57 -25.22 6.93 2.06
C SER A 57 -24.20 6.94 0.91
N ALA A 58 -22.96 7.37 1.19
CA ALA A 58 -21.90 7.42 0.16
C ALA A 58 -21.65 6.05 -0.50
N ASN A 59 -21.79 4.95 0.25
CA ASN A 59 -21.61 3.59 -0.27
C ASN A 59 -22.77 3.15 -1.17
N GLU A 60 -24.00 3.55 -0.86
CA GLU A 60 -25.17 3.28 -1.70
C GLU A 60 -25.10 4.10 -2.99
N PHE A 61 -24.67 5.37 -2.90
CA PHE A 61 -24.44 6.21 -4.08
C PHE A 61 -23.41 5.60 -5.03
N GLN A 62 -22.26 5.16 -4.50
CA GLN A 62 -21.22 4.48 -5.28
C GLN A 62 -21.76 3.26 -6.04
N ARG A 63 -22.64 2.46 -5.40
CA ARG A 63 -23.29 1.31 -6.03
C ARG A 63 -24.30 1.73 -7.09
N ALA A 64 -25.09 2.78 -6.81
CA ALA A 64 -26.10 3.28 -7.71
C ALA A 64 -25.51 3.83 -9.03
N ILE A 65 -24.30 4.42 -8.96
CA ILE A 65 -23.60 4.94 -10.14
C ILE A 65 -22.56 3.97 -10.72
N ASP A 66 -22.48 2.74 -10.19
CA ASP A 66 -21.52 1.70 -10.59
C ASP A 66 -20.05 2.18 -10.62
N VAL A 67 -19.57 2.71 -9.50
CA VAL A 67 -18.15 3.11 -9.36
C VAL A 67 -17.49 2.46 -8.16
N SER A 68 -16.20 2.17 -8.30
CA SER A 68 -15.40 1.68 -7.18
C SER A 68 -15.19 2.78 -6.12
N PRO A 69 -15.03 2.42 -4.83
CA PRO A 69 -14.74 3.38 -3.77
C PRO A 69 -13.48 4.21 -4.04
N ARG A 70 -12.47 3.61 -4.69
CA ARG A 70 -11.24 4.29 -5.08
C ARG A 70 -11.52 5.40 -6.10
N SER A 71 -12.22 5.08 -7.18
CA SER A 71 -12.55 6.06 -8.24
C SER A 71 -13.45 7.18 -7.72
N TYR A 72 -14.35 6.87 -6.78
CA TYR A 72 -15.17 7.86 -6.08
C TYR A 72 -14.32 8.82 -5.24
N SER A 73 -13.47 8.27 -4.36
CA SER A 73 -12.60 9.08 -3.50
C SER A 73 -11.61 9.95 -4.29
N GLU A 74 -11.02 9.39 -5.35
CA GLU A 74 -10.06 10.10 -6.19
C GLU A 74 -10.73 11.26 -6.94
N PHE A 75 -11.95 11.08 -7.43
CA PHE A 75 -12.70 12.16 -8.08
C PHE A 75 -13.05 13.29 -7.10
N LEU A 76 -13.51 12.96 -5.89
CA LEU A 76 -13.90 13.96 -4.88
C LEU A 76 -12.72 14.75 -4.30
N ASN A 77 -11.52 14.17 -4.33
CA ASN A 77 -10.28 14.80 -3.83
C ASN A 77 -9.56 15.64 -4.90
N GLN A 78 -10.05 15.64 -6.15
CA GLN A 78 -9.55 16.50 -7.22
C GLN A 78 -10.25 17.87 -7.24
N GLN A 79 -9.67 18.83 -7.96
CA GLN A 79 -10.17 20.20 -8.11
C GLN A 79 -10.10 20.66 -9.57
N GLY A 80 -10.99 21.58 -9.95
CA GLY A 80 -11.05 22.13 -11.29
C GLY A 80 -11.54 21.11 -12.32
N VAL A 81 -11.11 21.29 -13.57
CA VAL A 81 -11.48 20.44 -14.72
C VAL A 81 -10.92 19.01 -14.67
N LYS A 82 -10.05 18.70 -13.70
CA LYS A 82 -9.51 17.35 -13.50
C LYS A 82 -10.65 16.39 -13.21
N GLY A 83 -10.64 15.20 -13.82
CA GLY A 83 -11.69 14.20 -13.60
C GLY A 83 -12.88 14.27 -14.56
N ALA A 84 -12.90 15.19 -15.55
CA ALA A 84 -13.96 15.27 -16.57
C ALA A 84 -14.14 13.99 -17.41
N ARG A 85 -13.08 13.17 -17.52
CA ARG A 85 -13.14 11.87 -18.19
C ARG A 85 -13.40 10.68 -17.24
N SER A 86 -13.53 10.92 -15.93
CA SER A 86 -13.74 9.87 -14.94
C SER A 86 -15.11 9.21 -15.05
N ALA A 87 -15.19 7.93 -14.70
CA ALA A 87 -16.46 7.21 -14.61
C ALA A 87 -17.40 7.85 -13.57
N THR A 88 -16.85 8.30 -12.44
CA THR A 88 -17.58 9.00 -11.37
C THR A 88 -18.30 10.24 -11.89
N TYR A 89 -17.61 11.10 -12.65
CA TYR A 89 -18.23 12.30 -13.21
C TYR A 89 -19.37 11.96 -14.18
N LYS A 90 -19.10 11.09 -15.17
CA LYS A 90 -20.09 10.74 -16.22
C LYS A 90 -21.32 10.05 -15.64
N ASN A 91 -21.14 9.14 -14.68
CA ASN A 91 -22.24 8.37 -14.10
C ASN A 91 -23.01 9.20 -13.08
N ALA A 92 -22.35 10.06 -12.30
CA ALA A 92 -23.04 10.99 -11.39
C ALA A 92 -23.87 12.02 -12.17
N LEU A 93 -23.36 12.55 -13.27
CA LEU A 93 -24.08 13.49 -14.13
C LEU A 93 -25.38 12.85 -14.68
N LYS A 94 -25.32 11.59 -15.13
CA LYS A 94 -26.52 10.82 -15.52
C LYS A 94 -27.47 10.59 -14.35
N PHE A 95 -26.94 10.26 -13.17
CA PHE A 95 -27.73 9.99 -11.97
C PHE A 95 -28.54 11.22 -11.54
N PHE A 96 -27.93 12.42 -11.53
CA PHE A 96 -28.63 13.65 -11.16
C PHE A 96 -29.58 14.14 -12.26
N GLN A 97 -29.22 13.99 -13.54
CA GLN A 97 -30.11 14.33 -14.66
C GLN A 97 -31.38 13.46 -14.67
N GLY A 98 -31.25 12.15 -14.41
CA GLY A 98 -32.38 11.22 -14.32
C GLY A 98 -33.29 11.46 -13.11
N ARG A 99 -32.87 12.28 -12.14
CA ARG A 99 -33.67 12.65 -10.97
C ARG A 99 -34.34 14.02 -11.11
N SER A 100 -33.76 14.93 -11.90
CA SER A 100 -34.37 16.22 -12.24
C SER A 100 -35.47 16.13 -13.30
N GLY A 101 -35.45 15.11 -14.16
CA GLY A 101 -36.54 14.79 -15.09
C GLY A 101 -37.14 13.46 -14.68
N GLY A 102 -38.34 13.46 -14.10
CA GLY A 102 -38.98 12.25 -13.60
C GLY A 102 -39.19 11.19 -14.68
N THR A 103 -38.24 10.27 -14.84
CA THR A 103 -38.41 8.95 -15.47
C THR A 103 -37.25 8.07 -15.00
N VAL A 104 -37.57 7.15 -14.09
CA VAL A 104 -36.73 6.00 -13.75
C VAL A 104 -36.63 5.09 -14.97
N VAL A 105 -35.42 4.95 -15.52
CA VAL A 105 -35.08 3.83 -16.40
C VAL A 105 -34.23 2.81 -15.62
N PRO A 106 -34.73 1.59 -15.39
CA PRO A 106 -33.90 0.49 -14.93
C PRO A 106 -33.23 -0.13 -16.17
N LEU A 107 -31.92 -0.41 -16.10
CA LEU A 107 -31.30 -1.31 -17.09
C LEU A 107 -30.72 -2.54 -16.41
N ALA A 108 -31.32 -3.65 -16.81
CA ALA A 108 -31.14 -5.04 -16.42
C ALA A 108 -29.69 -5.52 -16.65
N VAL A 109 -29.09 -6.22 -15.66
CA VAL A 109 -29.00 -7.69 -15.52
C VAL A 109 -27.91 -8.34 -16.40
N THR A 110 -26.91 -8.90 -15.72
CA THR A 110 -26.43 -10.25 -16.02
C THR A 110 -26.19 -10.97 -14.69
N GLN A 111 -27.05 -11.93 -14.38
CA GLN A 111 -26.93 -12.95 -13.31
C GLN A 111 -26.31 -14.24 -13.92
N PRO A 112 -26.02 -15.35 -13.17
CA PRO A 112 -26.29 -15.66 -11.75
C PRO A 112 -25.15 -16.36 -10.97
N ALA A 113 -25.26 -16.39 -9.64
CA ALA A 113 -24.98 -17.60 -8.87
C ALA A 113 -25.82 -17.63 -7.58
N ALA A 114 -26.85 -18.48 -7.62
CA ALA A 114 -27.69 -19.05 -6.58
C ALA A 114 -27.51 -18.60 -5.12
N THR A 115 -28.60 -18.06 -4.58
CA THR A 115 -28.96 -18.08 -3.16
C THR A 115 -29.64 -19.41 -2.80
N THR A 116 -29.19 -20.08 -1.75
CA THR A 116 -30.10 -20.85 -0.87
C THR A 116 -30.30 -20.03 0.39
N ALA A 117 -31.50 -19.45 0.52
CA ALA A 117 -31.96 -18.76 1.70
C ALA A 117 -32.33 -19.77 2.79
N GLY A 118 -31.83 -19.53 4.00
CA GLY A 118 -32.34 -20.11 5.24
C GLY A 118 -32.49 -19.00 6.27
N ASN A 119 -33.74 -18.70 6.63
CA ASN A 119 -34.18 -17.73 7.63
C ASN A 119 -33.38 -17.78 8.95
N ALA A 120 -32.91 -16.63 9.45
CA ALA A 120 -32.69 -16.40 10.88
C ALA A 120 -32.58 -14.89 11.22
N PRO A 121 -33.08 -14.44 12.38
CA PRO A 121 -33.42 -13.04 12.65
C PRO A 121 -32.24 -12.17 13.05
N LYS A 122 -32.46 -10.85 12.90
CA LYS A 122 -31.79 -9.70 13.52
C LYS A 122 -30.88 -10.09 14.70
N ARG A 123 -29.56 -10.21 14.47
CA ARG A 123 -28.58 -10.33 15.55
C ARG A 123 -28.06 -8.95 15.95
N THR A 124 -28.62 -8.49 17.05
CA THR A 124 -27.98 -7.68 18.09
C THR A 124 -26.47 -7.94 18.20
N LYS A 125 -25.72 -6.85 18.42
CA LYS A 125 -24.36 -6.83 19.00
C LYS A 125 -24.20 -7.95 20.04
N LYS A 126 -23.45 -9.00 19.73
CA LYS A 126 -22.92 -9.91 20.74
C LYS A 126 -21.67 -10.64 20.25
N ASN A 127 -20.63 -10.53 21.06
CA ASN A 127 -19.33 -11.19 20.99
C ASN A 127 -18.47 -10.95 19.75
N GLN A 128 -17.60 -9.95 19.88
CA GLN A 128 -16.20 -10.16 19.49
C GLN A 128 -15.75 -11.50 20.11
N GLN A 129 -15.67 -12.54 19.28
CA GLN A 129 -14.75 -13.62 19.56
C GLN A 129 -13.37 -12.98 19.75
N PRO A 130 -12.59 -13.39 20.76
CA PRO A 130 -11.28 -12.82 20.97
C PRO A 130 -10.50 -13.04 19.67
N SER A 131 -10.11 -11.93 19.03
CA SER A 131 -8.97 -11.96 18.11
C SER A 131 -7.90 -12.78 18.80
N ALA A 132 -7.33 -13.79 18.13
CA ALA A 132 -6.19 -14.53 18.67
C ALA A 132 -5.28 -13.51 19.36
N ALA A 133 -5.16 -13.64 20.70
CA ALA A 133 -4.65 -12.58 21.55
C ALA A 133 -3.38 -12.01 20.90
N ALA A 134 -3.37 -10.69 20.66
CA ALA A 134 -2.23 -10.01 20.05
C ALA A 134 -0.98 -10.51 20.78
N VAL A 135 -0.12 -11.26 20.08
CA VAL A 135 1.00 -11.90 20.74
C VAL A 135 1.97 -10.80 21.09
N ASP A 136 2.10 -10.49 22.37
CA ASP A 136 3.05 -9.44 22.75
C ASP A 136 4.48 -9.95 22.58
N LEU A 137 5.23 -9.32 21.69
CA LEU A 137 6.61 -9.69 21.36
C LEU A 137 7.60 -8.61 21.81
N SER A 138 7.16 -7.63 22.61
CA SER A 138 8.01 -6.55 23.14
C SER A 138 9.15 -7.05 24.01
N ASP A 139 8.91 -8.14 24.75
CA ASP A 139 9.84 -8.61 25.79
C ASP A 139 11.00 -9.44 25.23
N ILE A 140 10.98 -9.72 23.92
CA ILE A 140 11.99 -10.54 23.25
C ILE A 140 12.84 -9.63 22.38
N HIS A 141 14.11 -9.56 22.73
CA HIS A 141 15.15 -8.86 21.99
C HIS A 141 15.93 -9.82 21.10
N LEU A 142 16.22 -9.41 19.87
CA LEU A 142 17.14 -10.11 18.98
C LEU A 142 18.43 -9.30 18.80
N ASP A 143 19.56 -9.99 18.70
CA ASP A 143 20.85 -9.34 18.44
C ASP A 143 20.80 -8.57 17.10
N GLY A 144 21.17 -7.29 17.14
CA GLY A 144 21.15 -6.38 15.99
C GLY A 144 19.77 -5.78 15.68
N GLU A 145 18.76 -5.95 16.54
CA GLU A 145 17.43 -5.39 16.35
C GLU A 145 17.40 -3.86 16.33
N GLU A 146 18.16 -3.20 17.20
CA GLU A 146 18.20 -1.73 17.30
C GLU A 146 18.67 -1.06 16.00
N ASP A 147 19.65 -1.69 15.34
CA ASP A 147 20.23 -1.20 14.08
C ASP A 147 19.48 -1.70 12.84
N GLY A 148 18.49 -2.58 13.02
CA GLY A 148 17.79 -3.23 11.90
C GLY A 148 18.63 -4.27 11.16
N ASN A 149 19.67 -4.80 11.81
CA ASN A 149 20.70 -5.69 11.25
C ASN A 149 20.61 -7.13 11.80
N VAL A 150 19.44 -7.57 12.26
CA VAL A 150 19.24 -8.95 12.74
C VAL A 150 19.65 -9.95 11.65
N PRO A 151 20.60 -10.86 11.92
CA PRO A 151 20.99 -11.88 10.95
C PRO A 151 19.81 -12.80 10.59
N ILE A 152 19.53 -12.89 9.29
CA ILE A 152 18.41 -13.66 8.75
C ILE A 152 18.90 -15.05 8.35
N PHE A 153 18.17 -16.12 8.65
CA PHE A 153 18.54 -17.46 8.17
C PHE A 153 17.36 -18.25 7.61
N ASP A 154 16.28 -17.56 7.24
CA ASP A 154 15.25 -18.11 6.38
C ASP A 154 15.43 -17.57 4.97
N THR A 155 15.08 -18.35 3.96
CA THR A 155 14.92 -17.83 2.59
C THR A 155 13.54 -17.20 2.39
N CYS A 156 13.39 -16.39 1.33
CA CYS A 156 12.10 -15.78 0.96
C CYS A 156 10.99 -16.82 0.77
N ASP A 157 11.28 -18.01 0.23
CA ASP A 157 10.31 -19.09 0.10
C ASP A 157 9.84 -19.62 1.47
N VAL A 158 10.76 -19.76 2.44
CA VAL A 158 10.44 -20.18 3.81
C VAL A 158 9.60 -19.12 4.51
N VAL A 159 10.00 -17.85 4.45
CA VAL A 159 9.22 -16.74 5.04
C VAL A 159 7.84 -16.66 4.43
N ARG A 160 7.69 -16.75 3.10
CA ARG A 160 6.37 -16.79 2.44
C ARG A 160 5.52 -17.95 2.93
N ARG A 161 6.11 -19.12 3.15
CA ARG A 161 5.40 -20.30 3.69
C ARG A 161 4.93 -20.05 5.12
N LYS A 162 5.80 -19.48 5.97
CA LYS A 162 5.47 -19.08 7.36
C LYS A 162 4.34 -18.05 7.39
N ILE A 163 4.38 -17.01 6.55
CA ILE A 163 3.31 -16.02 6.42
C ILE A 163 1.99 -16.70 6.02
N ARG A 164 1.98 -17.48 4.93
CA ARG A 164 0.75 -18.15 4.48
C ARG A 164 0.18 -19.11 5.52
N ALA A 165 1.02 -19.84 6.24
CA ALA A 165 0.60 -20.70 7.34
C ALA A 165 0.02 -19.89 8.51
N HIS A 166 0.62 -18.75 8.85
CA HIS A 166 0.15 -17.86 9.90
C HIS A 166 -1.21 -17.24 9.55
N LEU A 167 -1.41 -16.79 8.31
CA LEU A 167 -2.66 -16.21 7.83
C LEU A 167 -3.82 -17.22 7.73
N ARG A 168 -3.55 -18.53 7.74
CA ARG A 168 -4.60 -19.57 7.80
C ARG A 168 -5.17 -19.78 9.19
N LYS A 169 -4.53 -19.25 10.24
CA LYS A 169 -5.01 -19.38 11.60
C LYS A 169 -6.29 -18.55 11.79
N PRO A 170 -7.29 -19.06 12.55
CA PRO A 170 -8.50 -18.30 12.81
C PRO A 170 -8.20 -16.99 13.54
N GLY A 171 -8.86 -15.91 13.14
CA GLY A 171 -8.70 -14.58 13.76
C GLY A 171 -7.47 -13.79 13.32
N VAL A 172 -6.59 -14.35 12.49
CA VAL A 172 -5.44 -13.62 11.93
C VAL A 172 -5.85 -12.94 10.62
N THR A 173 -5.70 -11.62 10.56
CA THR A 173 -5.90 -10.85 9.32
C THR A 173 -4.55 -10.42 8.75
N GLN A 174 -4.48 -10.24 7.43
CA GLN A 174 -3.26 -9.75 6.77
C GLN A 174 -2.84 -8.38 7.32
N ALA A 175 -3.79 -7.47 7.54
CA ALA A 175 -3.53 -6.16 8.12
C ALA A 175 -3.07 -6.25 9.58
N GLY A 176 -3.63 -7.18 10.36
CA GLY A 176 -3.18 -7.48 11.73
C GLY A 176 -1.74 -7.95 11.75
N PHE A 177 -1.42 -8.98 10.96
CA PHE A 177 -0.06 -9.50 10.83
C PHE A 177 0.95 -8.42 10.40
N MET A 178 0.61 -7.59 9.40
CA MET A 178 1.52 -6.51 8.97
C MET A 178 1.80 -5.50 10.09
N ARG A 179 0.81 -5.18 10.94
CA ARG A 179 1.01 -4.30 12.10
C ARG A 179 1.90 -4.95 13.16
N GLU A 180 1.63 -6.20 13.49
CA GLU A 180 2.43 -6.95 14.47
C GLU A 180 3.87 -7.15 13.99
N ALA A 181 4.07 -7.51 12.73
CA ALA A 181 5.40 -7.66 12.14
C ALA A 181 6.16 -6.33 12.08
N SER A 182 5.47 -5.22 11.74
CA SER A 182 6.08 -3.89 11.79
C SER A 182 6.49 -3.52 13.22
N LYS A 183 5.63 -3.76 14.21
CA LYS A 183 5.92 -3.47 15.63
C LYS A 183 7.10 -4.32 16.13
N ALA A 184 7.14 -5.60 15.75
CA ALA A 184 8.18 -6.53 16.18
C ALA A 184 9.56 -6.19 15.61
N ALA A 185 9.61 -5.64 14.39
CA ALA A 185 10.85 -5.36 13.68
C ALA A 185 11.32 -3.91 13.79
N TYR A 186 10.40 -2.99 14.07
CA TYR A 186 10.63 -1.55 14.16
C TYR A 186 9.91 -1.01 15.41
N PRO A 187 10.37 -1.34 16.63
CA PRO A 187 9.69 -0.95 17.86
C PRO A 187 9.54 0.57 18.02
N GLN A 188 10.49 1.34 17.49
CA GLN A 188 10.45 2.81 17.45
C GLN A 188 9.50 3.39 16.38
N GLY A 189 8.80 2.54 15.62
CA GLY A 189 7.86 2.97 14.59
C GLY A 189 8.50 3.57 13.33
N THR A 190 9.80 3.35 13.12
CA THR A 190 10.58 3.92 12.01
C THR A 190 10.09 3.48 10.62
N LYS A 191 9.57 2.25 10.50
CA LYS A 191 9.05 1.70 9.25
C LYS A 191 7.71 0.99 9.45
N LYS A 192 6.82 1.15 8.47
CA LYS A 192 5.53 0.45 8.39
C LYS A 192 5.46 -0.35 7.10
N LEU A 193 4.90 -1.55 7.17
CA LEU A 193 4.71 -2.37 5.98
C LEU A 193 3.58 -1.85 5.10
N ASN A 194 3.86 -1.71 3.80
CA ASN A 194 2.87 -1.37 2.77
C ASN A 194 2.17 -2.63 2.26
N ALA A 195 0.84 -2.58 2.13
CA ALA A 195 0.02 -3.66 1.57
C ALA A 195 0.43 -4.05 0.13
N SER A 196 0.86 -3.09 -0.71
CA SER A 196 1.33 -3.37 -2.07
C SER A 196 2.60 -4.21 -2.05
N SER A 197 3.62 -3.75 -1.32
CA SER A 197 4.90 -4.47 -1.19
C SER A 197 4.71 -5.85 -0.55
N PHE A 198 3.77 -5.97 0.39
CA PHE A 198 3.41 -7.26 0.99
C PHE A 198 2.76 -8.21 -0.02
N GLY A 199 1.80 -7.72 -0.80
CA GLY A 199 1.15 -8.49 -1.86
C GLY A 199 2.13 -8.92 -2.95
N GLU A 200 3.05 -8.03 -3.36
CA GLU A 200 4.12 -8.34 -4.30
C GLU A 200 5.09 -9.38 -3.76
N PHE A 201 5.54 -9.23 -2.50
CA PHE A 201 6.40 -10.21 -1.85
C PHE A 201 5.76 -11.59 -1.90
N LEU A 202 4.49 -11.72 -1.54
CA LEU A 202 3.76 -12.99 -1.56
C LEU A 202 3.56 -13.59 -2.95
N LYS A 203 3.63 -12.80 -4.03
CA LYS A 203 3.51 -13.27 -5.42
C LYS A 203 4.84 -13.78 -5.99
N LYS A 204 5.98 -13.29 -5.47
CA LYS A 204 7.32 -13.71 -5.91
C LYS A 204 7.55 -15.20 -5.65
N LYS A 205 8.54 -15.77 -6.36
CA LYS A 205 9.00 -17.17 -6.25
C LYS A 205 10.52 -17.19 -6.24
N GLY A 206 11.10 -18.13 -5.51
CA GLY A 206 12.55 -18.29 -5.37
C GLY A 206 13.09 -17.86 -4.00
N PRO A 207 14.26 -18.41 -3.63
CA PRO A 207 14.84 -18.31 -2.29
C PRO A 207 15.28 -16.89 -1.92
N ASN A 208 15.71 -16.08 -2.89
CA ASN A 208 16.18 -14.71 -2.70
C ASN A 208 15.22 -13.65 -3.26
N ALA A 209 14.07 -14.06 -3.82
CA ALA A 209 13.15 -13.13 -4.47
C ALA A 209 12.39 -12.26 -3.48
N GLY A 210 12.91 -11.04 -3.26
CA GLY A 210 12.37 -10.05 -2.31
C GLY A 210 13.15 -9.93 -1.00
N SER A 211 14.38 -10.44 -0.93
CA SER A 211 15.24 -10.39 0.28
C SER A 211 15.52 -8.96 0.76
N GLN A 212 15.67 -8.00 -0.15
CA GLN A 212 15.88 -6.58 0.18
C GLN A 212 14.65 -5.88 0.79
N GLY A 213 13.47 -6.49 0.72
CA GLY A 213 12.23 -5.83 1.09
C GLY A 213 12.00 -5.79 2.60
N ALA A 214 11.47 -4.68 3.11
CA ALA A 214 11.08 -4.55 4.52
C ALA A 214 10.11 -5.65 4.99
N VAL A 215 9.27 -6.17 4.09
CA VAL A 215 8.34 -7.27 4.38
C VAL A 215 9.09 -8.55 4.78
N PHE A 216 10.18 -8.86 4.09
CA PHE A 216 10.98 -10.05 4.35
C PHE A 216 11.64 -9.97 5.73
N TYR A 217 12.38 -8.88 5.98
CA TYR A 217 13.00 -8.62 7.27
C TYR A 217 11.99 -8.64 8.41
N ALA A 218 10.91 -7.85 8.30
CA ALA A 218 9.94 -7.72 9.38
C ALA A 218 9.19 -9.02 9.67
N ALA A 219 8.84 -9.79 8.64
CA ALA A 219 8.20 -11.08 8.83
C ALA A 219 9.15 -12.10 9.48
N TYR A 220 10.43 -12.11 9.09
CA TYR A 220 11.42 -12.98 9.71
C TYR A 220 11.60 -12.65 11.19
N VAL A 221 11.84 -11.37 11.55
CA VAL A 221 11.97 -10.94 12.95
C VAL A 221 10.75 -11.34 13.77
N TYR A 222 9.55 -11.12 13.25
CA TYR A 222 8.31 -11.56 13.91
C TYR A 222 8.28 -13.06 14.18
N PHE A 223 8.59 -13.90 13.19
CA PHE A 223 8.57 -15.36 13.38
C PHE A 223 9.69 -15.86 14.29
N GLU A 224 10.84 -15.19 14.29
CA GLU A 224 11.96 -15.55 15.15
C GLU A 224 11.66 -15.21 16.61
N LYS A 225 11.11 -14.02 16.88
CA LYS A 225 10.59 -13.67 18.21
C LYS A 225 9.48 -14.61 18.65
N LEU A 226 8.57 -14.95 17.74
CA LEU A 226 7.50 -15.92 18.02
C LEU A 226 8.06 -17.32 18.32
N ARG A 227 9.16 -17.73 17.70
CA ARG A 227 9.85 -19.00 17.98
C ARG A 227 10.41 -19.00 19.40
N LEU A 228 11.15 -17.95 19.76
CA LEU A 228 11.72 -17.76 21.09
C LEU A 228 10.63 -17.72 22.17
N LYS A 229 9.56 -16.96 21.94
CA LYS A 229 8.42 -16.88 22.87
C LYS A 229 7.80 -18.24 23.17
N ASN A 230 7.70 -19.09 22.15
CA ASN A 230 7.12 -20.42 22.27
C ASN A 230 8.13 -21.49 22.70
N GLY A 231 9.38 -21.13 23.00
CA GLY A 231 10.43 -22.08 23.38
C GLY A 231 10.74 -23.13 22.30
N LYS A 232 10.46 -22.83 21.03
CA LYS A 232 10.65 -23.80 19.95
C LYS A 232 12.12 -23.92 19.56
N PRO A 233 12.64 -25.14 19.38
CA PRO A 233 14.01 -25.33 18.90
C PRO A 233 14.16 -24.79 17.47
N LYS A 234 15.41 -24.58 17.06
CA LYS A 234 15.74 -24.31 15.65
C LYS A 234 15.37 -25.52 14.81
N ASP A 235 14.80 -25.30 13.63
CA ASP A 235 14.51 -26.39 12.69
C ASP A 235 15.78 -26.83 11.94
N ALA A 236 15.73 -28.01 11.29
CA ALA A 236 16.87 -28.54 10.55
C ALA A 236 17.33 -27.60 9.43
N PHE A 237 16.38 -26.92 8.77
CA PHE A 237 16.68 -25.97 7.70
C PHE A 237 17.48 -24.77 8.24
N ARG A 238 17.12 -24.27 9.41
CA ARG A 238 17.82 -23.20 10.12
C ARG A 238 19.25 -23.60 10.48
N LEU A 239 19.44 -24.82 10.99
CA LEU A 239 20.78 -25.33 11.31
C LEU A 239 21.66 -25.48 10.06
N GLU A 240 21.09 -25.86 8.92
CA GLU A 240 21.81 -25.88 7.63
C GLU A 240 22.13 -24.46 7.14
N MET A 241 21.16 -23.54 7.22
CA MET A 241 21.36 -22.14 6.84
C MET A 241 22.43 -21.46 7.68
N GLU A 242 22.54 -21.74 8.97
CA GLU A 242 23.62 -21.23 9.83
C GLU A 242 25.01 -21.74 9.41
N LYS A 243 25.10 -22.94 8.83
CA LYS A 243 26.37 -23.48 8.30
C LYS A 243 26.75 -22.85 6.96
N ILE A 244 25.76 -22.62 6.10
CA ILE A 244 25.97 -22.08 4.74
C ILE A 244 26.18 -20.56 4.78
N TRP A 245 25.39 -19.87 5.60
CA TRP A 245 25.36 -18.42 5.74
C TRP A 245 25.70 -18.04 7.19
N PRO A 246 26.96 -18.15 7.65
CA PRO A 246 27.32 -17.93 9.05
C PRO A 246 27.01 -16.52 9.56
N ASN A 247 27.01 -15.53 8.66
CA ASN A 247 26.71 -14.12 8.95
C ASN A 247 25.26 -13.73 8.60
N GLY A 248 24.41 -14.71 8.29
CA GLY A 248 23.06 -14.48 7.80
C GLY A 248 22.96 -14.45 6.27
N PHE A 249 21.73 -14.61 5.82
CA PHE A 249 21.29 -14.71 4.45
C PHE A 249 21.51 -13.38 3.72
N GLU A 250 22.03 -13.48 2.50
CA GLU A 250 22.40 -12.30 1.74
C GLU A 250 21.18 -11.46 1.32
N LEU A 251 21.22 -10.18 1.71
CA LEU A 251 20.18 -9.21 1.41
C LEU A 251 20.55 -8.35 0.20
N ASP A 252 21.83 -8.08 -0.02
CA ASP A 252 22.27 -7.07 -0.98
C ASP A 252 22.16 -7.50 -2.44
N HIS A 253 22.24 -8.81 -2.73
CA HIS A 253 22.12 -9.34 -4.08
C HIS A 253 20.68 -9.81 -4.37
N ALA A 254 19.85 -8.90 -4.88
CA ALA A 254 18.48 -9.22 -5.30
C ALA A 254 18.45 -10.32 -6.38
N ALA A 255 17.38 -11.12 -6.39
CA ALA A 255 17.10 -12.14 -7.41
C ALA A 255 17.13 -11.66 -8.87
N ASN A 256 17.08 -10.34 -9.11
CA ASN A 256 17.12 -9.73 -10.44
C ASN A 256 18.51 -9.18 -10.82
N GLY A 257 19.56 -9.47 -10.03
CA GLY A 257 20.93 -9.09 -10.34
C GLY A 257 21.39 -9.68 -11.67
N ARG A 258 22.13 -8.90 -12.46
CA ARG A 258 22.79 -9.43 -13.65
C ARG A 258 23.99 -10.26 -13.21
N PHE A 259 24.05 -11.51 -13.67
CA PHE A 259 25.22 -12.37 -13.49
C PHE A 259 26.08 -12.34 -14.75
N TRP A 260 27.37 -12.05 -14.59
CA TRP A 260 28.35 -12.28 -15.65
C TRP A 260 28.76 -13.75 -15.62
N CYS A 261 28.54 -14.44 -16.73
CA CYS A 261 28.81 -15.89 -16.85
C CYS A 261 29.78 -16.12 -18.02
N GLY A 262 30.70 -17.06 -17.86
CA GLY A 262 31.58 -17.49 -18.96
C GLY A 262 30.81 -18.22 -20.08
N PRO A 263 31.44 -18.47 -21.24
CA PRO A 263 30.84 -19.21 -22.33
C PRO A 263 30.27 -20.56 -21.85
N ASN A 264 29.06 -20.91 -22.27
CA ASN A 264 28.34 -22.14 -21.91
C ASN A 264 28.04 -22.34 -20.42
N LYS A 265 28.20 -21.33 -19.56
CA LYS A 265 27.79 -21.41 -18.14
C LYS A 265 26.42 -20.79 -17.91
N ARG A 266 25.57 -21.49 -17.16
CA ARG A 266 24.25 -21.00 -16.76
C ARG A 266 24.15 -20.87 -15.24
N PRO A 267 23.83 -19.67 -14.72
CA PRO A 267 23.63 -19.48 -13.30
C PRO A 267 22.27 -20.05 -12.90
N TRP A 268 22.20 -20.69 -11.74
CA TRP A 268 20.95 -21.08 -11.09
C TRP A 268 21.08 -20.92 -9.58
N VAL A 269 19.95 -20.74 -8.90
CA VAL A 269 19.92 -20.52 -7.45
C VAL A 269 19.33 -21.75 -6.77
N ASP A 270 20.04 -22.29 -5.78
CA ASP A 270 19.56 -23.46 -5.03
C ASP A 270 18.53 -23.12 -3.94
N LYS A 271 18.04 -24.12 -3.23
CA LYS A 271 17.04 -23.93 -2.17
C LYS A 271 17.53 -23.09 -0.97
N TYR A 272 18.85 -22.91 -0.82
CA TYR A 272 19.49 -22.11 0.21
C TYR A 272 19.82 -20.69 -0.26
N GLY A 273 19.50 -20.35 -1.51
CA GLY A 273 19.77 -19.05 -2.12
C GLY A 273 21.20 -18.86 -2.62
N LEU A 274 22.00 -19.93 -2.69
CA LEU A 274 23.33 -19.86 -3.29
C LEU A 274 23.25 -19.90 -4.80
N VAL A 275 24.09 -19.10 -5.45
CA VAL A 275 24.24 -19.07 -6.91
C VAL A 275 25.27 -20.11 -7.33
N HIS A 276 24.85 -21.02 -8.18
CA HIS A 276 25.67 -22.07 -8.79
C HIS A 276 25.76 -21.86 -10.29
N PHE A 277 26.78 -22.44 -10.93
CA PHE A 277 26.96 -22.38 -12.37
C PHE A 277 27.08 -23.80 -12.93
N SER A 278 26.19 -24.16 -13.87
CA SER A 278 26.32 -25.39 -14.68
C SER A 278 27.06 -25.08 -15.97
#